data_AF-N9PXP0-F1
#
_entry.id   AF-N9PXP0-F1
#
_cell.length_a   1.000
_cell.length_b   1.000
_cell.length_c   1.000
_cell.angle_alpha   90.00
_cell.angle_beta   90.00
_cell.angle_gamma   90.00
#
_symmetry.space_group_name_H-M   'P 1'
#
loop_
_entity.id
_entity.type
_entity.pdbx_description
1 polymer ?
#
loop_
_entity_poly.entity_id
_entity_poly.type
_entity_poly.pdbx_seq_one_letter_code
_entity_poly.pdbx_strand_id
1 'polypeptide(L)'
;MFEKMNNIMIREGRVEDIPQIIQVIHDSIQSCVLDHQREESKIQTWLEKFDHASLIVDMLYNDCWVYLIYDKVVGFLLVSDAGEIRMHYVAQHCQRLGFGTELFHQMHHALLKKKIHQIEI
;
A
#
# COMPACT_ATOMS: atom_id res chain seq x y z
N MET A 1 -4.43 -33.14 8.56
CA MET A 1 -3.03 -32.71 8.39
C MET A 1 -3.10 -31.21 8.12
N PHE A 2 -3.03 -30.40 9.18
CA PHE A 2 -3.23 -28.95 9.10
C PHE A 2 -1.95 -28.32 8.54
N GLU A 3 -2.02 -27.78 7.33
CA GLU A 3 -0.95 -27.00 6.75
C GLU A 3 -0.68 -25.79 7.64
N LYS A 4 0.60 -25.57 7.93
CA LYS A 4 1.08 -24.38 8.64
C LYS A 4 0.74 -23.15 7.80
N MET A 5 -0.40 -22.52 8.09
CA MET A 5 -0.73 -21.19 7.59
C MET A 5 0.27 -20.22 8.20
N ASN A 6 1.31 -19.86 7.45
CA ASN A 6 1.94 -18.57 7.68
C ASN A 6 0.87 -17.52 7.37
N ASN A 7 0.23 -17.00 8.41
CA ASN A 7 -0.88 -16.03 8.34
C ASN A 7 -0.44 -14.65 7.84
N ILE A 8 0.75 -14.55 7.25
CA ILE A 8 1.47 -13.33 6.91
C ILE A 8 2.17 -13.54 5.57
N MET A 9 1.91 -12.68 4.59
CA MET A 9 2.47 -12.80 3.24
C MET A 9 2.55 -11.45 2.54
N ILE A 10 3.58 -11.24 1.72
CA ILE A 10 3.58 -10.19 0.68
C ILE A 10 3.39 -10.85 -0.68
N ARG A 11 2.52 -10.28 -1.51
CA ARG A 11 2.35 -10.67 -2.91
C ARG A 11 2.02 -9.47 -3.78
N GLU A 12 2.07 -9.66 -5.10
CA GLU A 12 1.58 -8.67 -6.06
C GLU A 12 0.11 -8.32 -5.77
N GLY A 13 -0.20 -7.03 -5.90
CA GLY A 13 -1.57 -6.53 -5.78
C GLY A 13 -2.43 -7.00 -6.95
N ARG A 14 -3.71 -7.26 -6.69
CA ARG A 14 -4.69 -7.69 -7.69
C ARG A 14 -5.90 -6.78 -7.65
N VAL A 15 -6.65 -6.74 -8.75
CA VAL A 15 -7.86 -5.89 -8.85
C VAL A 15 -8.88 -6.23 -7.75
N GLU A 16 -8.94 -7.49 -7.31
CA GLU A 16 -9.82 -7.91 -6.22
C GLU A 16 -9.42 -7.34 -4.85
N ASP A 17 -8.19 -6.86 -4.69
CA ASP A 17 -7.69 -6.24 -3.46
C ASP A 17 -8.12 -4.78 -3.30
N ILE A 18 -8.53 -4.12 -4.38
CA ILE A 18 -8.80 -2.68 -4.43
C ILE A 18 -9.74 -2.20 -3.30
N PRO A 19 -10.86 -2.88 -3.00
CA PRO A 19 -11.72 -2.46 -1.89
C PRO A 19 -10.97 -2.42 -0.54
N GLN A 20 -10.08 -3.40 -0.28
CA GLN A 20 -9.29 -3.43 0.94
C GLN A 20 -8.11 -2.45 0.91
N ILE A 21 -7.49 -2.23 -0.26
CA ILE A 21 -6.44 -1.22 -0.44
C ILE A 21 -6.98 0.18 -0.12
N ILE A 22 -8.16 0.53 -0.65
CA ILE A 22 -8.83 1.80 -0.34
C ILE A 22 -9.04 1.94 1.17
N GLN A 23 -9.49 0.86 1.84
CA GLN A 23 -9.66 0.89 3.29
C GLN A 23 -8.32 1.13 4.02
N VAL A 24 -7.23 0.49 3.61
CA VAL A 24 -5.89 0.71 4.20
C VAL A 24 -5.43 2.16 4.01
N ILE A 25 -5.62 2.72 2.81
CA ILE A 25 -5.29 4.13 2.52
C ILE A 25 -6.11 5.05 3.40
N HIS A 26 -7.42 4.81 3.49
CA HIS A 26 -8.34 5.60 4.29
C HIS A 26 -7.97 5.55 5.78
N ASP A 27 -7.78 4.37 6.35
CA ASP A 27 -7.37 4.18 7.75
C ASP A 27 -6.03 4.87 8.03
N SER A 28 -5.07 4.76 7.11
CA SER A 28 -3.77 5.37 7.27
C SER A 28 -3.85 6.89 7.25
N ILE A 29 -4.59 7.50 6.30
CA ILE A 29 -4.78 8.96 6.23
C ILE A 29 -5.55 9.44 7.47
N GLN A 30 -6.61 8.75 7.85
CA GLN A 30 -7.44 9.08 9.00
C GLN A 30 -6.65 9.04 10.32
N SER A 31 -5.68 8.13 10.45
CA SER A 31 -4.81 8.07 11.61
C SER A 31 -3.91 9.30 11.78
N CYS A 32 -3.58 9.98 10.67
CA CYS A 32 -2.77 11.19 10.65
C CYS A 32 -3.60 12.48 10.83
N VAL A 33 -4.93 12.39 10.97
CA VAL A 33 -5.84 13.56 11.11
C VAL A 33 -5.61 14.33 12.42
N LEU A 34 -5.08 13.66 13.44
CA LEU A 34 -4.66 14.31 14.68
C LEU A 34 -3.54 15.34 14.44
N ASP A 35 -2.72 15.16 13.39
CA ASP A 35 -1.60 16.04 13.04
C ASP A 35 -2.00 17.18 12.07
N HIS A 36 -3.18 17.11 11.45
CA HIS A 36 -3.64 18.04 10.39
C HIS A 36 -4.75 19.02 10.86
N GLN A 37 -4.80 19.34 12.16
CA GLN A 37 -5.75 20.30 12.77
C GLN A 37 -7.26 20.00 12.54
N ARG A 38 -7.63 18.75 12.23
CA ARG A 38 -9.02 18.33 11.98
C ARG A 38 -9.71 19.07 10.82
N GLU A 39 -8.99 19.41 9.74
CA GLU A 39 -9.62 19.92 8.52
C GLU A 39 -10.31 18.78 7.73
N GLU A 40 -11.44 18.30 8.24
CA GLU A 40 -12.22 17.17 7.71
C GLU A 40 -12.51 17.29 6.21
N SER A 41 -12.73 18.51 5.69
CA SER A 41 -12.99 18.76 4.27
C SER A 41 -11.77 18.48 3.36
N LYS A 42 -10.55 18.76 3.83
CA LYS A 42 -9.31 18.45 3.08
C LYS A 42 -9.04 16.95 3.05
N ILE A 43 -9.29 16.28 4.18
CA ILE A 43 -9.16 14.83 4.30
C ILE A 43 -10.16 14.15 3.37
N GLN A 44 -11.42 14.57 3.38
CA GLN A 44 -12.45 14.02 2.50
C GLN A 44 -12.08 14.20 1.01
N THR A 45 -11.59 15.38 0.63
CA THR A 45 -11.10 15.64 -0.73
C THR A 45 -9.92 14.74 -1.11
N TRP A 46 -9.04 14.40 -0.16
CA TRP A 46 -7.94 13.46 -0.39
C TRP A 46 -8.43 12.02 -0.53
N LEU A 47 -9.36 11.59 0.31
CA LEU A 47 -9.97 10.26 0.26
C LEU A 47 -10.70 10.03 -1.07
N GLU A 48 -11.43 11.05 -1.56
CA GLU A 48 -12.17 10.99 -2.82
C GLU A 48 -11.29 10.85 -4.06
N LYS A 49 -9.99 11.18 -3.98
CA LYS A 49 -9.04 10.95 -5.08
C LYS A 49 -8.67 9.47 -5.23
N PHE A 50 -8.85 8.67 -4.18
CA PHE A 50 -8.59 7.23 -4.18
C PHE A 50 -9.90 6.48 -4.40
N ASP A 51 -10.38 6.54 -5.65
CA ASP A 51 -11.52 5.75 -6.08
C ASP A 51 -11.06 4.45 -6.76
N HIS A 52 -12.01 3.56 -7.05
CA HIS A 52 -11.70 2.28 -7.69
C HIS A 52 -11.10 2.46 -9.08
N ALA A 53 -11.57 3.44 -9.85
CA ALA A 53 -11.16 3.61 -11.24
C ALA A 53 -9.70 4.12 -11.31
N SER A 54 -9.31 5.07 -10.46
CA SER A 54 -7.94 5.55 -10.39
C SER A 54 -6.98 4.44 -9.98
N LEU A 55 -7.32 3.67 -8.94
CA LEU A 55 -6.48 2.55 -8.49
C LEU A 55 -6.34 1.43 -9.52
N ILE A 56 -7.37 1.11 -10.30
CA ILE A 56 -7.26 0.13 -11.40
C ILE A 56 -6.21 0.60 -12.41
N VAL A 57 -6.28 1.87 -12.83
CA VAL A 57 -5.34 2.44 -13.80
C VAL A 57 -3.94 2.46 -13.22
N ASP A 58 -3.79 2.92 -11.98
CA ASP A 58 -2.50 2.98 -11.30
C ASP A 58 -1.86 1.60 -11.17
N MET A 59 -2.61 0.56 -10.78
CA MET A 59 -2.11 -0.81 -10.66
C MET A 59 -1.81 -1.48 -12.01
N LEU A 60 -2.36 -0.98 -13.12
CA LEU A 60 -2.08 -1.48 -14.47
C LEU A 60 -0.74 -0.98 -15.01
N TYR A 61 -0.36 0.25 -14.64
CA TYR A 61 0.83 0.94 -15.17
C TYR A 61 2.03 0.97 -14.21
N ASN A 62 1.86 0.48 -12.98
CA ASN A 62 2.89 0.52 -11.95
C ASN A 62 2.96 -0.85 -11.26
N ASP A 63 4.14 -1.19 -10.73
CA ASP A 63 4.25 -2.36 -9.88
C ASP A 63 3.59 -2.08 -8.53
N CYS A 64 2.90 -3.08 -7.99
CA CYS A 64 2.34 -2.97 -6.67
C CYS A 64 2.41 -4.27 -5.87
N TRP A 65 2.50 -4.10 -4.55
CA TRP A 65 2.46 -5.20 -3.60
C TRP A 65 1.48 -4.92 -2.47
N VAL A 66 0.84 -5.98 -2.01
CA VAL A 66 -0.01 -5.98 -0.81
C VAL A 66 0.63 -6.85 0.25
N TYR A 67 0.52 -6.40 1.50
CA TYR A 67 0.88 -7.17 2.68
C TYR A 67 -0.42 -7.72 3.29
N LEU A 68 -0.50 -9.04 3.47
CA LEU A 68 -1.67 -9.71 4.00
C LEU A 68 -1.44 -10.27 5.41
N ILE A 69 -2.46 -10.15 6.26
CA ILE A 69 -2.58 -10.84 7.54
C ILE A 69 -3.93 -11.59 7.55
N TYR A 70 -3.91 -12.92 7.68
CA TYR A 70 -5.12 -13.76 7.57
C TYR A 70 -5.98 -13.41 6.34
N ASP A 71 -5.36 -13.33 5.15
CA ASP A 71 -5.98 -12.97 3.87
C ASP A 71 -6.59 -11.55 3.79
N LYS A 72 -6.36 -10.70 4.80
CA LYS A 72 -6.76 -9.29 4.78
C LYS A 72 -5.57 -8.41 4.41
N VAL A 73 -5.78 -7.48 3.49
CA VAL A 73 -4.77 -6.49 3.14
C VAL A 73 -4.59 -5.53 4.31
N VAL A 74 -3.36 -5.42 4.80
CA VAL A 74 -2.97 -4.51 5.89
C VAL A 74 -1.89 -3.52 5.49
N GLY A 75 -1.36 -3.64 4.27
CA GLY A 75 -0.39 -2.70 3.71
C GLY A 75 -0.40 -2.76 2.19
N PHE A 76 -0.05 -1.64 1.57
CA PHE A 76 -0.03 -1.45 0.12
C PHE A 76 1.15 -0.58 -0.28
N LEU A 77 1.83 -0.95 -1.35
CA LEU A 77 2.89 -0.16 -1.96
C LEU A 77 2.70 -0.15 -3.48
N LEU A 78 2.80 1.03 -4.08
CA LEU A 78 2.76 1.27 -5.52
C LEU A 78 4.03 2.02 -5.95
N VAL A 79 4.72 1.53 -6.97
CA VAL A 79 5.94 2.13 -7.49
C VAL A 79 5.92 2.17 -9.01
N SER A 80 6.34 3.29 -9.59
CA SER A 80 6.44 3.40 -11.05
C SER A 80 7.66 2.65 -11.59
N ASP A 81 7.66 2.38 -12.89
CA ASP A 81 8.82 1.82 -13.59
C ASP A 81 10.04 2.77 -13.64
N ALA A 82 9.88 4.02 -13.17
CA ALA A 82 11.00 4.96 -12.96
C ALA A 82 11.59 4.86 -11.55
N GLY A 83 11.01 4.07 -10.64
CA GLY A 83 11.44 3.96 -9.25
C GLY A 83 10.80 4.99 -8.30
N GLU A 84 9.81 5.76 -8.76
CA GLU A 84 9.06 6.70 -7.92
C GLU A 84 8.02 5.94 -7.08
N ILE A 85 8.09 6.05 -5.76
CA ILE A 85 7.11 5.48 -4.82
C ILE A 85 5.86 6.36 -4.84
N ARG A 86 4.84 5.92 -5.57
CA ARG A 86 3.57 6.64 -5.72
C ARG A 86 2.70 6.53 -4.47
N MET A 87 2.70 5.36 -3.82
CA MET A 87 1.90 5.09 -2.63
C MET A 87 2.63 4.14 -1.70
N HIS A 88 2.58 4.40 -0.40
CA HIS A 88 3.10 3.50 0.64
C HIS A 88 2.28 3.66 1.91
N TYR A 89 1.35 2.73 2.13
CA TYR A 89 0.37 2.82 3.22
C TYR A 89 0.34 1.53 4.03
N VAL A 90 0.12 1.67 5.33
CA VAL A 90 -0.06 0.57 6.28
C VAL A 90 -1.25 0.89 7.17
N ALA A 91 -2.13 -0.09 7.38
CA ALA A 91 -3.30 0.06 8.22
C ALA A 91 -2.88 0.53 9.61
N GLN A 92 -3.65 1.44 10.21
CA GLN A 92 -3.28 2.11 11.46
C GLN A 92 -2.85 1.15 12.58
N HIS A 93 -3.59 0.05 12.75
CA HIS A 93 -3.32 -0.97 13.77
C HIS A 93 -2.04 -1.80 13.51
N CYS A 94 -1.48 -1.71 12.30
CA CYS A 94 -0.26 -2.36 11.85
C CYS A 94 0.94 -1.39 11.77
N GLN A 95 0.72 -0.08 11.95
CA GLN A 95 1.82 0.90 11.89
C GLN A 95 2.83 0.68 13.02
N ARG A 96 4.11 1.01 12.74
CA ARG A 96 5.27 0.83 13.64
C ARG A 96 5.60 -0.62 14.01
N LEU A 97 5.01 -1.61 13.33
CA LEU A 97 5.32 -3.04 13.50
C LEU A 97 6.25 -3.61 12.41
N GLY A 98 6.80 -2.76 11.53
CA GLY A 98 7.77 -3.16 10.50
C GLY A 98 7.17 -3.56 9.15
N PHE A 99 5.84 -3.63 9.01
CA PHE A 99 5.20 -4.03 7.74
C PHE A 99 5.51 -3.09 6.57
N GLY A 100 5.57 -1.78 6.81
CA GLY A 100 5.95 -0.81 5.79
C GLY A 100 7.39 -1.02 5.30
N THR A 101 8.31 -1.33 6.21
CA THR A 101 9.71 -1.64 5.90
C THR A 101 9.82 -2.91 5.06
N GLU A 102 9.05 -3.95 5.38
CA GLU A 102 9.08 -5.20 4.62
C GLU A 102 8.51 -5.03 3.20
N LEU A 103 7.43 -4.24 3.03
CA LEU A 103 6.95 -3.83 1.71
C LEU A 103 8.02 -3.08 0.92
N PHE A 104 8.73 -2.15 1.56
CA PHE A 104 9.82 -1.41 0.93
C PHE A 104 10.95 -2.35 0.48
N HIS A 105 11.36 -3.31 1.31
CA HIS A 105 12.38 -4.29 0.94
C HIS A 105 11.96 -5.16 -0.24
N GLN A 106 10.71 -5.62 -0.26
CA GLN A 106 10.16 -6.38 -1.38
C GLN A 106 10.23 -5.58 -2.69
N MET A 107 9.76 -4.32 -2.65
CA MET A 107 9.81 -3.42 -3.79
C MET A 107 11.25 -3.17 -4.25
N HIS A 108 12.15 -2.83 -3.32
CA HIS A 108 13.54 -2.54 -3.63
C HIS A 108 14.21 -3.75 -4.31
N HIS A 109 13.98 -4.96 -3.81
CA HIS A 109 14.48 -6.18 -4.44
C HIS A 109 13.91 -6.42 -5.85
N ALA A 110 12.64 -6.08 -6.10
CA ALA A 110 12.05 -6.14 -7.43
C ALA A 110 12.66 -5.10 -8.40
N LEU A 111 12.85 -3.86 -7.95
CA LEU A 111 13.47 -2.80 -8.75
C LEU A 111 14.93 -3.12 -9.12
N LEU A 112 15.71 -3.68 -8.18
CA LEU A 112 17.08 -4.11 -8.45
C LEU A 112 17.13 -5.16 -9.57
N LYS A 113 16.17 -6.09 -9.62
CA LYS A 113 16.05 -7.07 -10.72
C LYS A 113 15.73 -6.40 -12.06
N LYS A 114 14.95 -5.32 -12.04
CA LYS A 114 14.65 -4.48 -13.21
C LYS A 114 15.79 -3.52 -13.59
N LYS A 115 16.90 -3.50 -12.84
CA LYS A 115 18.02 -2.53 -12.99
C LYS A 115 17.60 -1.08 -12.79
N ILE A 116 16.56 -0.85 -11.99
CA ILE A 116 16.17 0.47 -11.51
C ILE A 116 16.92 0.69 -10.19
N HIS A 117 17.84 1.66 -10.19
CA HIS A 117 18.78 1.88 -9.07
C HIS A 117 18.50 3.16 -8.29
N GLN A 118 17.63 4.02 -8.82
CA GLN A 118 17.22 5.27 -8.18
C GLN A 118 15.80 5.10 -7.66
N ILE A 119 15.60 5.44 -6.39
CA ILE A 119 14.29 5.47 -5.75
C ILE A 119 14.00 6.92 -5.38
N GLU A 120 12.80 7.37 -5.74
CA GLU A 120 12.31 8.71 -5.45
C GLU A 120 11.00 8.62 -4.67
N ILE A 121 10.72 9.65 -3.86
CA ILE A 121 9.49 9.80 -3.05
C ILE A 121 8.83 11.11 -3.46
#